data_AF-A0A257APL9-F1
#
_entry.id   AF-A0A257APL9-F1
#
_cell.length_a   1.000
_cell.length_b   1.000
_cell.length_c   1.000
_cell.angle_alpha   90.00
_cell.angle_beta   90.00
_cell.angle_gamma   90.00
#
_symmetry.space_group_name_H-M   'P 1'
#
loop_
_entity.id
_entity.type
_entity.pdbx_description
1 polymer ?
#
loop_
_entity_poly.entity_id
_entity_poly.type
_entity_poly.pdbx_seq_one_letter_code
_entity_poly.pdbx_strand_id
1 'polypeptide(L)'
;MLLISMLTAIGLIGFSIFGTKFKAEEKPKKVELKIKLPQPSYKSETSIEEALKLRRSIREYEDRPLTIKHVSQLFWAAQGVTKPEPWLRAGGFKTAPSAGATYPLEVYMVVKEGGVEGLEPGIYHYLPKTHEIELVKKGDYSRELMRAALDQEWVGAAAVNMVITAVYERTTKRYGDRGIRYVHMEVGHVG
;
A
#
# COMPACT_ATOMS: atom_id res chain seq x y z
N MET A 1 -66.35 -3.33 19.38
CA MET A 1 -65.61 -4.50 18.82
C MET A 1 -65.53 -4.28 17.31
N LEU A 2 -64.40 -4.03 16.65
CA LEU A 2 -63.01 -4.18 17.01
C LEU A 2 -62.24 -2.92 16.53
N LEU A 3 -61.58 -2.22 17.46
CA LEU A 3 -60.29 -1.60 17.18
C LEU A 3 -59.25 -2.74 17.06
N ILE A 4 -58.15 -2.50 16.35
CA ILE A 4 -57.01 -3.39 16.05
C ILE A 4 -57.07 -3.98 14.62
N SER A 5 -56.66 -3.19 13.60
CA SER A 5 -55.96 -3.69 12.40
C SER A 5 -55.42 -2.60 11.45
N MET A 6 -54.79 -1.52 11.95
CA MET A 6 -54.09 -0.56 11.07
C MET A 6 -52.78 -0.04 11.69
N LEU A 7 -51.86 -0.95 12.05
CA LEU A 7 -50.53 -0.56 12.56
C LEU A 7 -49.36 -1.32 11.94
N THR A 8 -49.54 -1.94 10.77
CA THR A 8 -48.46 -2.63 10.03
C THR A 8 -48.27 -2.07 8.63
N ALA A 9 -48.24 -0.75 8.48
CA ALA A 9 -47.98 -0.11 7.19
C ALA A 9 -47.15 1.20 7.26
N ILE A 10 -46.31 1.36 8.29
CA ILE A 10 -45.36 2.51 8.38
C ILE A 10 -43.88 2.05 8.39
N GLY A 11 -43.62 0.74 8.26
CA GLY A 11 -42.27 0.17 8.37
C GLY A 11 -41.45 0.02 7.09
N LEU A 12 -41.91 0.48 5.91
CA LEU A 12 -41.27 0.12 4.63
C LEU A 12 -40.99 1.28 3.66
N ILE A 13 -41.20 2.54 4.04
CA ILE A 13 -40.98 3.69 3.14
C ILE A 13 -39.74 4.53 3.55
N GLY A 14 -39.05 4.17 4.65
CA GLY A 14 -38.00 5.00 5.24
C GLY A 14 -36.55 4.71 4.84
N PHE A 15 -36.24 3.70 4.01
CA PHE A 15 -34.85 3.23 3.85
C PHE A 15 -34.20 3.47 2.48
N SER A 16 -34.84 4.20 1.55
CA SER A 16 -34.35 4.28 0.16
C SER A 16 -33.75 5.63 -0.30
N ILE A 17 -33.57 6.64 0.56
CA ILE A 17 -33.17 7.99 0.07
C ILE A 17 -31.74 8.44 0.44
N PHE A 18 -31.04 7.76 1.35
CA PHE A 18 -29.61 8.07 1.58
C PHE A 18 -28.68 7.12 0.82
N GLY A 19 -28.87 7.06 -0.50
CA GLY A 19 -27.81 6.63 -1.40
C GLY A 19 -26.74 7.73 -1.44
N THR A 20 -25.75 7.66 -0.56
CA THR A 20 -24.50 8.42 -0.71
C THR A 20 -23.87 8.01 -2.03
N LYS A 21 -24.18 8.76 -3.09
CA LYS A 21 -23.44 8.70 -4.34
C LYS A 21 -21.99 9.05 -4.01
N PHE A 22 -21.14 8.04 -3.89
CA PHE A 22 -19.70 8.22 -4.02
C PHE A 22 -19.48 8.83 -5.41
N LYS A 23 -19.36 10.16 -5.43
CA LYS A 23 -18.93 10.89 -6.61
C LYS A 23 -17.50 10.43 -6.84
N ALA A 24 -17.28 9.66 -7.91
CA ALA A 24 -15.93 9.30 -8.33
C ALA A 24 -15.15 10.61 -8.44
N GLU A 25 -14.18 10.82 -7.56
CA GLU A 25 -13.30 11.97 -7.64
C GLU A 25 -12.65 11.96 -9.02
N GLU A 26 -12.62 13.14 -9.66
CA GLU A 26 -11.88 13.34 -10.90
C GLU A 26 -10.46 12.81 -10.70
N LYS A 27 -9.99 11.98 -11.64
CA LYS A 27 -8.64 11.43 -11.60
C LYS A 27 -7.67 12.59 -11.38
N PRO A 28 -6.90 12.64 -10.27
CA PRO A 28 -6.02 13.76 -10.00
C PRO A 28 -5.08 13.94 -11.20
N LYS A 29 -4.95 15.19 -11.65
CA LYS A 29 -3.97 15.58 -12.68
C LYS A 29 -2.61 15.02 -12.26
N LYS A 30 -2.07 14.15 -13.11
CA LYS A 30 -0.84 13.39 -12.89
C LYS A 30 0.32 14.37 -12.71
N VAL A 31 0.79 14.54 -11.48
CA VAL A 31 2.03 15.26 -11.20
C VAL A 31 3.16 14.31 -11.59
N GLU A 32 3.69 14.44 -12.81
CA GLU A 32 4.75 13.55 -13.32
C GLU A 32 6.13 13.86 -12.74
N LEU A 33 6.24 13.96 -11.40
CA LEU A 33 7.55 13.97 -10.76
C LEU A 33 7.97 12.52 -10.49
N LYS A 34 8.90 12.02 -11.31
CA LYS A 34 9.55 10.72 -11.11
C LYS A 34 10.95 10.93 -10.54
N ILE A 35 11.28 10.15 -9.52
CA ILE A 35 12.57 10.21 -8.83
C ILE A 35 13.24 8.84 -8.96
N LYS A 36 14.47 8.85 -9.48
CA LYS A 36 15.32 7.66 -9.53
C LYS A 36 15.81 7.32 -8.13
N LEU A 37 15.53 6.11 -7.67
CA LEU A 37 16.07 5.64 -6.40
C LEU A 37 17.53 5.21 -6.58
N PRO A 38 18.39 5.42 -5.57
CA PRO A 38 19.72 4.83 -5.56
C PRO A 38 19.59 3.30 -5.57
N GLN A 39 20.55 2.60 -6.15
CA GLN A 39 20.53 1.13 -6.13
C GLN A 39 20.48 0.59 -4.69
N PRO A 40 19.67 -0.45 -4.43
CA PRO A 40 19.59 -1.06 -3.11
C PRO A 40 20.87 -1.85 -2.81
N SER A 41 21.14 -2.07 -1.53
CA SER A 41 22.20 -2.98 -1.12
C SER A 41 21.70 -4.43 -1.18
N TYR A 42 22.52 -5.29 -1.78
CA TYR A 42 22.29 -6.73 -1.83
C TYR A 42 23.11 -7.49 -0.79
N LYS A 43 23.84 -6.77 0.07
CA LYS A 43 24.65 -7.33 1.15
C LYS A 43 24.29 -6.65 2.46
N SER A 44 24.29 -7.43 3.53
CA SER A 44 23.97 -7.00 4.89
C SER A 44 24.93 -7.70 5.85
N GLU A 45 25.38 -6.97 6.87
CA GLU A 45 26.15 -7.53 7.98
C GLU A 45 25.25 -8.35 8.93
N THR A 46 23.94 -8.07 8.93
CA THR A 46 22.93 -8.86 9.66
C THR A 46 22.51 -10.06 8.84
N SER A 47 22.66 -11.26 9.41
CA SER A 47 22.20 -12.51 8.82
C SER A 47 20.67 -12.64 8.85
N ILE A 48 20.11 -13.54 8.06
CA ILE A 48 18.65 -13.81 8.06
C ILE A 48 18.23 -14.37 9.44
N GLU A 49 19.03 -15.27 10.01
CA GLU A 49 18.81 -15.88 11.31
C GLU A 49 18.75 -14.83 12.43
N GLU A 50 19.67 -13.87 12.40
CA GLU A 50 19.69 -12.76 13.35
C GLU A 50 18.48 -11.83 13.16
N ALA A 51 18.16 -11.47 11.91
CA ALA A 51 16.99 -10.64 11.62
C ALA A 51 15.70 -11.30 12.15
N LEU A 52 15.53 -12.61 11.92
CA LEU A 52 14.37 -13.37 12.42
C LEU A 52 14.31 -13.40 13.96
N LYS A 53 15.45 -13.57 14.63
CA LYS A 53 15.54 -13.58 16.10
C LYS A 53 15.15 -12.21 16.70
N LEU A 54 15.65 -11.13 16.10
CA LEU A 54 15.49 -9.76 16.60
C LEU A 54 14.17 -9.09 16.20
N ARG A 55 13.48 -9.57 15.15
CA ARG A 55 12.26 -8.96 14.61
C ARG A 55 11.20 -8.74 15.69
N ARG A 56 10.75 -7.51 15.86
CA ARG A 56 9.62 -7.11 16.73
C ARG A 56 8.75 -6.07 16.02
N SER A 57 7.51 -5.94 16.46
CA SER A 57 6.63 -4.85 16.04
C SER A 57 6.90 -3.62 16.90
N ILE A 58 7.53 -2.60 16.32
CA ILE A 58 7.88 -1.34 16.99
C ILE A 58 6.84 -0.29 16.62
N ARG A 59 6.30 0.41 17.63
CA ARG A 59 5.25 1.44 17.49
C ARG A 59 5.64 2.79 18.09
N GLU A 60 6.88 2.91 18.55
CA GLU A 60 7.48 4.14 19.03
C GLU A 60 8.70 4.41 18.13
N TYR A 61 8.81 5.63 17.60
CA TYR A 61 9.81 5.98 16.59
C TYR A 61 10.66 7.14 17.07
N GLU A 62 11.93 7.15 16.66
CA GLU A 62 12.77 8.33 16.81
C GLU A 62 12.27 9.47 15.93
N ASP A 63 12.39 10.70 16.41
CA ASP A 63 12.15 11.91 15.61
C ASP A 63 13.38 12.20 14.71
N ARG A 64 13.63 11.28 13.78
CA ARG A 64 14.76 11.34 12.83
C ARG A 64 14.30 10.93 11.44
N PRO A 65 14.59 11.73 10.41
CA PRO A 65 14.20 11.39 9.05
C PRO A 65 14.92 10.13 8.55
N LEU A 66 14.26 9.41 7.65
CA LEU A 66 14.91 8.38 6.85
C LEU A 66 15.72 9.00 5.70
N THR A 67 16.74 8.30 5.25
CA THR A 67 17.47 8.68 4.03
C THR A 67 16.77 8.11 2.79
N ILE A 68 17.04 8.68 1.61
CA ILE A 68 16.56 8.12 0.34
C ILE A 68 17.08 6.68 0.08
N LYS A 69 18.21 6.29 0.69
CA LYS A 69 18.72 4.92 0.65
C LYS A 69 17.85 3.96 1.44
N HIS A 70 17.34 4.37 2.60
CA HIS A 70 16.36 3.56 3.36
C HIS A 70 15.08 3.37 2.56
N VAL A 71 14.56 4.43 1.94
CA VAL A 71 13.38 4.36 1.07
C VAL A 71 13.60 3.39 -0.10
N SER A 72 14.74 3.50 -0.78
CA SER A 72 15.13 2.56 -1.85
C SER A 72 15.14 1.10 -1.36
N GLN A 73 15.80 0.86 -0.23
CA GLN A 73 15.93 -0.49 0.32
C GLN A 73 14.57 -1.09 0.68
N LEU A 74 13.68 -0.31 1.30
CA LEU A 74 12.33 -0.75 1.69
C LEU A 74 11.49 -1.13 0.46
N PHE A 75 11.46 -0.27 -0.57
CA PHE A 75 10.72 -0.58 -1.79
C PHE A 75 11.28 -1.78 -2.54
N TRP A 76 12.60 -1.90 -2.61
CA TRP A 76 13.23 -3.06 -3.24
C TRP A 76 12.95 -4.34 -2.44
N ALA A 77 13.10 -4.32 -1.12
CA ALA A 77 12.80 -5.49 -0.29
C ALA A 77 11.35 -5.96 -0.45
N ALA A 78 10.40 -5.02 -0.55
CA ALA A 78 8.98 -5.32 -0.72
C ALA A 78 8.63 -5.94 -2.08
N GLN A 79 9.03 -5.30 -3.20
CA GLN A 79 8.57 -5.67 -4.55
C GLN A 79 9.63 -5.41 -5.65
N GLY A 80 10.91 -5.30 -5.29
CA GLY A 80 12.01 -5.06 -6.23
C GLY A 80 12.24 -6.23 -7.19
N VAL A 81 12.72 -5.94 -8.41
CA VAL A 81 13.05 -6.97 -9.40
C VAL A 81 14.38 -7.63 -9.03
N THR A 82 14.39 -8.97 -8.95
CA THR A 82 15.57 -9.80 -8.65
C THR A 82 16.12 -10.48 -9.90
N LYS A 83 15.27 -10.76 -10.88
CA LYS A 83 15.66 -11.31 -12.18
C LYS A 83 14.80 -10.68 -13.27
N PRO A 84 15.34 -9.79 -14.12
CA PRO A 84 14.61 -9.16 -15.21
C PRO A 84 14.11 -10.17 -16.24
N GLU A 85 12.82 -10.12 -16.57
CA GLU A 85 12.18 -11.00 -17.56
C GLU A 85 11.20 -10.15 -18.39
N PRO A 86 11.62 -9.62 -19.56
CA PRO A 86 10.83 -8.66 -20.33
C PRO A 86 9.43 -9.13 -20.76
N TRP A 87 9.22 -10.44 -20.86
CA TRP A 87 7.92 -11.04 -21.20
C TRP A 87 6.95 -11.08 -20.02
N LEU A 88 7.43 -10.93 -18.78
CA LEU A 88 6.55 -10.78 -17.62
C LEU A 88 6.03 -9.35 -17.55
N ARG A 89 4.71 -9.19 -17.37
CA ARG A 89 4.08 -7.88 -17.16
C ARG A 89 4.76 -7.09 -16.04
N ALA A 90 5.19 -7.78 -14.98
CA ALA A 90 5.90 -7.20 -13.84
C ALA A 90 7.34 -6.75 -14.13
N GLY A 91 7.90 -7.11 -15.29
CA GLY A 91 9.27 -6.79 -15.73
C GLY A 91 10.33 -7.76 -15.22
N GLY A 92 9.97 -8.69 -14.35
CA GLY A 92 10.87 -9.71 -13.82
C GLY A 92 10.27 -10.44 -12.63
N PHE A 93 11.04 -11.39 -12.09
CA PHE A 93 10.77 -11.96 -10.78
C PHE A 93 11.06 -10.93 -9.70
N LYS A 94 10.26 -10.96 -8.62
CA LYS A 94 10.36 -10.01 -7.53
C LYS A 94 10.95 -10.65 -6.27
N THR A 95 11.32 -9.82 -5.30
CA THR A 95 11.75 -10.26 -3.97
C THR A 95 10.69 -11.09 -3.25
N ALA A 96 9.43 -10.66 -3.29
CA ALA A 96 8.30 -11.42 -2.78
C ALA A 96 7.76 -12.41 -3.84
N PRO A 97 7.48 -13.67 -3.48
CA PRO A 97 6.90 -14.65 -4.38
C PRO A 97 5.44 -14.32 -4.71
N SER A 98 4.98 -14.70 -5.90
CA SER A 98 3.61 -14.45 -6.35
C SER A 98 2.99 -15.69 -7.02
N ALA A 99 1.72 -15.95 -6.75
CA ALA A 99 0.99 -17.07 -7.35
C ALA A 99 0.99 -16.96 -8.88
N GLY A 100 1.63 -17.92 -9.53
CA GLY A 100 1.76 -17.98 -10.99
C GLY A 100 2.50 -16.79 -11.60
N ALA A 101 3.36 -16.10 -10.82
CA ALA A 101 4.06 -14.88 -11.22
C ALA A 101 3.13 -13.77 -11.75
N THR A 102 1.93 -13.67 -11.16
CA THR A 102 0.90 -12.69 -11.59
C THR A 102 1.17 -11.28 -11.07
N TYR A 103 1.87 -11.17 -9.93
CA TYR A 103 2.28 -9.93 -9.27
C TYR A 103 1.16 -8.88 -9.23
N PRO A 104 0.08 -9.14 -8.47
CA PRO A 104 -1.07 -8.27 -8.33
C PRO A 104 -0.76 -6.97 -7.59
N LEU A 105 0.25 -6.97 -6.71
CA LEU A 105 0.49 -5.89 -5.77
C LEU A 105 1.10 -4.63 -6.41
N GLU A 106 0.64 -3.47 -5.93
CA GLU A 106 1.25 -2.15 -6.14
C GLU A 106 1.59 -1.55 -4.78
N VAL A 107 2.78 -0.98 -4.65
CA VAL A 107 3.32 -0.49 -3.37
C VAL A 107 3.45 1.01 -3.42
N TYR A 108 2.87 1.65 -2.41
CA TYR A 108 2.92 3.09 -2.20
C TYR A 108 3.61 3.39 -0.88
N MET A 109 4.14 4.60 -0.75
CA MET A 109 4.66 5.13 0.51
C MET A 109 4.03 6.49 0.77
N VAL A 110 3.43 6.64 1.94
CA VAL A 110 3.00 7.95 2.46
C VAL A 110 4.17 8.50 3.26
N VAL A 111 4.73 9.61 2.80
CA VAL A 111 5.85 10.32 3.42
C VAL A 111 5.29 11.51 4.20
N LYS A 112 5.54 11.53 5.51
CA LYS A 112 5.19 12.63 6.41
C LYS A 112 6.10 13.84 6.15
N GLU A 113 5.66 15.04 6.53
CA GLU A 113 6.51 16.23 6.56
C GLU A 113 7.80 15.95 7.35
N GLY A 114 8.95 16.26 6.75
CA GLY A 114 10.26 15.97 7.34
C GLY A 114 10.57 14.48 7.57
N GLY A 115 9.77 13.55 7.04
CA GLY A 115 9.96 12.11 7.29
C GLY A 115 11.11 11.49 6.49
N VAL A 116 11.48 12.08 5.36
CA VAL A 116 12.58 11.60 4.51
C VAL A 116 13.45 12.78 4.06
N GLU A 117 14.75 12.67 4.24
CA GLU A 117 15.71 13.69 3.82
C GLU A 117 15.64 13.93 2.31
N GLY A 118 15.43 15.19 1.91
CA GLY A 118 15.42 15.59 0.51
C GLY A 118 14.21 15.08 -0.29
N LEU A 119 13.15 14.60 0.37
CA LEU A 119 11.92 14.17 -0.26
C LEU A 119 10.73 14.90 0.38
N GLU A 120 9.96 15.59 -0.45
CA GLU A 120 8.76 16.32 -0.03
C GLU A 120 7.70 15.36 0.56
N PRO A 121 6.82 15.84 1.46
CA PRO A 121 5.70 15.04 1.92
C PRO A 121 4.74 14.72 0.77
N GLY A 122 4.25 13.49 0.74
CA GLY A 122 3.37 13.04 -0.32
C GLY A 122 3.11 11.55 -0.32
N ILE A 123 2.27 11.13 -1.27
CA ILE A 123 2.03 9.73 -1.59
C ILE A 123 2.85 9.40 -2.84
N TYR A 124 3.75 8.43 -2.71
CA TYR A 124 4.65 7.99 -3.77
C TYR A 124 4.30 6.57 -4.19
N HIS A 125 4.26 6.30 -5.49
CA HIS A 125 4.05 4.96 -6.05
C HIS A 125 5.37 4.39 -6.57
N TYR A 126 5.67 3.14 -6.22
CA TYR A 126 6.89 2.48 -6.64
C TYR A 126 6.77 1.85 -8.03
N LEU A 127 7.75 2.16 -8.88
CA LEU A 127 7.89 1.63 -10.23
C LEU A 127 9.04 0.60 -10.24
N PRO A 128 8.78 -0.70 -10.01
CA PRO A 128 9.85 -1.69 -9.79
C PRO A 128 10.71 -1.93 -11.03
N LYS A 129 10.16 -1.78 -12.24
CA LYS A 129 10.90 -2.00 -13.50
C LYS A 129 12.05 -1.03 -13.68
N THR A 130 11.82 0.23 -13.31
CA THR A 130 12.80 1.30 -13.45
C THR A 130 13.45 1.64 -12.12
N HIS A 131 13.04 1.03 -11.01
CA HIS A 131 13.51 1.35 -9.66
C HIS A 131 13.40 2.87 -9.38
N GLU A 132 12.18 3.37 -9.56
CA GLU A 132 11.81 4.77 -9.41
C GLU A 132 10.59 4.89 -8.50
N ILE A 133 10.38 6.08 -7.94
CA ILE A 133 9.11 6.46 -7.34
C ILE A 133 8.47 7.58 -8.15
N GLU A 134 7.15 7.56 -8.27
CA GLU A 134 6.37 8.64 -8.87
C GLU A 134 5.49 9.31 -7.81
N LEU A 135 5.47 10.64 -7.78
CA LEU A 135 4.60 11.40 -6.89
C LEU A 135 3.15 11.29 -7.37
N VAL A 136 2.30 10.69 -6.56
CA VAL A 136 0.86 10.55 -6.83
C VAL A 136 0.11 11.77 -6.33
N LYS A 137 0.44 12.22 -5.12
CA LYS A 137 -0.25 13.33 -4.45
C LYS A 137 0.70 14.05 -3.50
N LYS A 138 0.91 15.35 -3.69
CA LYS A 138 1.73 16.18 -2.78
C LYS A 138 0.95 16.48 -1.48
N GLY A 139 1.67 16.56 -0.37
CA GLY A 139 1.14 16.98 0.94
C GLY A 139 1.35 15.93 2.02
N ASP A 140 1.27 16.34 3.28
CA ASP A 140 1.31 15.43 4.42
C ASP A 140 -0.08 14.83 4.67
N TYR A 141 -0.21 13.52 4.49
CA TYR A 141 -1.44 12.75 4.71
C TYR A 141 -1.36 11.83 5.94
N SER A 142 -0.40 12.06 6.84
CA SER A 142 -0.18 11.22 8.03
C SER A 142 -1.42 11.16 8.93
N ARG A 143 -2.13 12.29 9.12
CA ARG A 143 -3.35 12.35 9.94
C ARG A 143 -4.54 11.65 9.29
N GLU A 144 -4.71 11.81 7.99
CA GLU A 144 -5.75 11.13 7.22
C GLU A 144 -5.52 9.61 7.22
N LEU A 145 -4.27 9.19 7.05
CA LEU A 145 -3.91 7.77 7.11
C LEU A 145 -4.11 7.18 8.51
N MET A 146 -3.73 7.92 9.56
CA MET A 146 -4.00 7.53 10.95
C MET A 146 -5.49 7.29 11.20
N ARG A 147 -6.35 8.22 10.75
CA ARG A 147 -7.82 8.06 10.85
C ARG A 147 -8.32 6.84 10.08
N ALA A 148 -7.83 6.64 8.85
CA ALA A 148 -8.17 5.46 8.05
C ALA A 148 -7.69 4.15 8.70
N ALA A 149 -6.62 4.22 9.49
CA ALA A 149 -6.10 3.13 10.30
C ALA A 149 -6.72 3.07 11.71
N LEU A 150 -7.98 3.49 11.87
CA LEU A 150 -8.72 3.42 13.15
C LEU A 150 -8.03 4.21 14.27
N ASP A 151 -7.52 5.40 13.94
CA ASP A 151 -6.87 6.34 14.86
C ASP A 151 -5.65 5.76 15.60
N GLN A 152 -4.95 4.79 15.00
CA GLN A 152 -3.71 4.24 15.54
C GLN A 152 -2.58 5.28 15.50
N GLU A 153 -2.26 5.89 16.65
CA GLU A 153 -1.32 7.02 16.76
C GLU A 153 0.05 6.78 16.11
N TRP A 154 0.58 5.57 16.21
CA TRP A 154 1.87 5.22 15.61
C TRP A 154 1.86 5.35 14.07
N VAL A 155 0.71 5.17 13.41
CA VAL A 155 0.58 5.40 11.97
C VAL A 155 0.79 6.88 11.63
N GLY A 156 0.26 7.80 12.43
CA GLY A 156 0.47 9.24 12.26
C GLY A 156 1.85 9.73 12.72
N ALA A 157 2.47 9.01 13.66
CA ALA A 157 3.80 9.31 14.17
C ALA A 157 4.91 8.90 13.18
N ALA A 158 4.73 7.81 12.44
CA ALA A 158 5.75 7.24 11.56
C ALA A 158 6.23 8.23 10.48
N ALA A 159 7.55 8.24 10.25
CA ALA A 159 8.18 9.03 9.19
C ALA A 159 7.64 8.67 7.80
N VAL A 160 7.41 7.38 7.58
CA VAL A 160 6.79 6.85 6.37
C VAL A 160 5.83 5.70 6.71
N ASN A 161 4.80 5.52 5.89
CA ASN A 161 3.94 4.35 5.94
C ASN A 161 3.92 3.66 4.57
N MET A 162 4.22 2.36 4.54
CA MET A 162 4.05 1.55 3.33
C MET A 162 2.60 1.10 3.19
N VAL A 163 2.01 1.42 2.04
CA VAL A 163 0.62 1.06 1.71
C VAL A 163 0.64 0.10 0.53
N ILE A 164 0.22 -1.14 0.79
CA ILE A 164 0.16 -2.20 -0.21
C ILE A 164 -1.27 -2.27 -0.74
N THR A 165 -1.41 -2.15 -2.06
CA THR A 165 -2.68 -2.30 -2.76
C THR A 165 -2.59 -3.45 -3.75
N ALA A 166 -3.72 -3.89 -4.31
CA ALA A 166 -3.75 -4.99 -5.25
C ALA A 166 -4.70 -4.73 -6.41
N VAL A 167 -4.26 -5.09 -7.62
CA VAL A 167 -5.14 -5.24 -8.79
C VAL A 167 -5.51 -6.72 -8.89
N TYR A 168 -6.60 -7.10 -8.21
CA TYR A 168 -7.02 -8.49 -8.02
C TYR A 168 -7.15 -9.26 -9.33
N GLU A 169 -7.62 -8.60 -10.39
CA GLU A 169 -7.85 -9.17 -11.72
C GLU A 169 -6.60 -9.81 -12.31
N ARG A 170 -5.40 -9.36 -11.91
CA ARG A 170 -4.13 -9.95 -12.38
C ARG A 170 -3.97 -11.39 -11.93
N THR A 171 -4.50 -11.73 -10.76
CA THR A 171 -4.43 -13.08 -10.19
C THR A 171 -5.75 -13.84 -10.38
N THR A 172 -6.90 -13.19 -10.21
CA THR A 172 -8.21 -13.85 -10.32
C THR A 172 -8.55 -14.26 -11.76
N LYS A 173 -8.01 -13.58 -12.80
CA LYS A 173 -8.15 -14.07 -14.18
C LYS A 173 -7.61 -15.48 -14.40
N ARG A 174 -6.60 -15.89 -13.61
CA ARG A 174 -5.98 -17.22 -13.70
C ARG A 174 -6.59 -18.22 -12.72
N TYR A 175 -6.99 -17.76 -11.54
CA TYR A 175 -7.36 -18.64 -10.42
C TYR A 175 -8.81 -18.48 -9.94
N GLY A 176 -9.64 -17.68 -10.63
CA GLY A 176 -11.00 -17.34 -10.21
C GLY A 176 -11.02 -16.69 -8.81
N ASP A 177 -12.09 -16.93 -8.07
CA ASP A 177 -12.29 -16.39 -6.71
C ASP A 177 -11.20 -16.84 -5.73
N ARG A 178 -10.60 -18.02 -5.97
CA ARG A 178 -9.46 -18.49 -5.16
C ARG A 178 -8.26 -17.55 -5.27
N GLY A 179 -8.13 -16.82 -6.38
CA GLY A 179 -7.11 -15.80 -6.58
C GLY A 179 -7.10 -14.71 -5.52
N ILE A 180 -8.25 -14.36 -4.93
CA ILE A 180 -8.36 -13.37 -3.85
C ILE A 180 -7.52 -13.81 -2.64
N ARG A 181 -7.57 -15.10 -2.28
CA ARG A 181 -6.77 -15.65 -1.18
C ARG A 181 -5.27 -15.57 -1.45
N TYR A 182 -4.87 -15.83 -2.70
CA TYR A 182 -3.46 -15.73 -3.12
C TYR A 182 -2.95 -14.29 -3.04
N VAL A 183 -3.77 -13.30 -3.41
CA VAL A 183 -3.42 -11.89 -3.25
C VAL A 183 -3.13 -11.57 -1.77
N HIS A 184 -3.99 -11.98 -0.84
CA HIS A 184 -3.76 -11.74 0.59
C HIS A 184 -2.52 -12.46 1.14
N MET A 185 -2.27 -13.71 0.71
CA MET A 185 -1.04 -14.43 1.07
C MET A 185 0.22 -13.73 0.53
N GLU A 186 0.13 -13.11 -0.65
CA GLU A 186 1.23 -12.33 -1.22
C GLU A 186 1.47 -11.04 -0.43
N VAL A 187 0.42 -10.34 0.01
CA VAL A 187 0.56 -9.18 0.91
C VAL A 187 1.32 -9.57 2.19
N GLY A 188 1.02 -10.73 2.76
CA GLY A 188 1.73 -11.26 3.92
C GLY A 188 3.18 -11.71 3.66
N HIS A 189 3.58 -11.96 2.42
CA HIS A 189 4.99 -12.19 2.08
C HIS A 189 5.78 -10.87 1.94
N VAL A 190 5.10 -9.77 1.62
CA VAL A 190 5.73 -8.46 1.42
C VAL A 190 6.02 -7.75 2.74
N GLY A 191 5.12 -7.86 3.72
CA GLY A 191 5.24 -7.24 5.04
C GLY A 191 5.95 -8.13 6.04
#